data_AF-A0A7J6FK41-F1
#
_entry.id   AF-A0A7J6FK41-F1
#
_cell.length_a   1.000
_cell.length_b   1.000
_cell.length_c   1.000
_cell.angle_alpha   90.00
_cell.angle_beta   90.00
_cell.angle_gamma   90.00
#
_symmetry.space_group_name_H-M   'P 1'
#
loop_
_entity.id
_entity.type
_entity.pdbx_description
1 polymer ?
#
loop_
_entity_poly.entity_id
_entity_poly.type
_entity_poly.pdbx_seq_one_letter_code
_entity_poly.pdbx_strand_id
1 'polypeptide(L)'
;MSKFNVTPQMQQYGCIVDLLSRNGLLKEGYEFIMGMPVEPDAILWRSLLSATRIHGDVAMDEKVGKLLLRVHLEQSSLNGTSEDYVALCNIYASAGKWEGVETIREEMKVKGIENKFGCSSI
;
A
#
# COMPACT_ATOMS: atom_id res chain seq x y z
N MET A 1 -6.08 -27.70 -8.40
CA MET A 1 -5.67 -28.08 -9.77
C MET A 1 -6.26 -27.06 -10.74
N SER A 2 -5.50 -26.06 -11.17
CA SER A 2 -5.92 -25.17 -12.27
C SER A 2 -5.65 -25.87 -13.61
N LYS A 3 -6.68 -25.94 -14.46
CA LYS A 3 -6.79 -26.84 -15.61
C LYS A 3 -6.09 -26.34 -16.89
N PHE A 4 -5.27 -25.29 -16.77
CA PHE A 4 -4.48 -24.76 -17.87
C PHE A 4 -3.12 -24.35 -17.31
N ASN A 5 -2.04 -24.88 -17.89
CA ASN A 5 -0.64 -24.61 -17.53
C ASN A 5 -0.21 -23.17 -17.91
N VAL A 6 -1.08 -22.19 -17.66
CA VAL A 6 -0.84 -20.78 -17.96
C VAL A 6 -0.72 -20.06 -16.63
N THR A 7 0.50 -19.68 -16.28
CA THR A 7 0.75 -18.75 -15.17
C THR A 7 0.07 -17.44 -15.52
N PRO A 8 -0.88 -16.94 -14.71
CA PRO A 8 -1.57 -15.71 -15.04
C PRO A 8 -0.57 -14.56 -15.10
N GLN A 9 -0.67 -13.74 -16.14
CA GLN A 9 0.12 -12.51 -16.24
C GLN A 9 -0.46 -11.42 -15.35
N MET A 10 0.34 -10.39 -15.05
CA MET A 10 -0.06 -9.30 -14.16
C MET A 10 -1.36 -8.60 -14.58
N GLN A 11 -1.59 -8.50 -15.89
CA GLN A 11 -2.83 -7.95 -16.46
C GLN A 11 -4.06 -8.79 -16.08
N GLN A 12 -3.94 -10.11 -16.02
CA GLN A 12 -5.06 -11.00 -15.68
C GLN A 12 -5.42 -10.88 -14.20
N TYR A 13 -4.42 -10.72 -13.31
CA TYR A 13 -4.67 -10.39 -11.91
C TYR A 13 -5.36 -9.03 -11.77
N GLY A 14 -4.92 -8.03 -12.55
CA GLY A 14 -5.57 -6.72 -12.62
C GLY A 14 -7.05 -6.79 -12.96
N CYS A 15 -7.42 -7.56 -13.98
CA CYS A 15 -8.82 -7.74 -14.36
C CYS A 15 -9.66 -8.39 -13.24
N ILE A 16 -9.10 -9.36 -12.50
CA ILE A 16 -9.82 -10.04 -11.42
C ILE A 16 -10.02 -9.09 -10.23
N VAL A 17 -8.96 -8.37 -9.82
CA VAL A 17 -9.05 -7.38 -8.74
C VAL A 17 -10.06 -6.29 -9.07
N ASP A 18 -10.02 -5.76 -10.29
CA ASP A 18 -10.93 -4.73 -10.78
C ASP A 18 -12.39 -5.21 -10.83
N LEU A 19 -12.62 -6.48 -11.23
CA LEU A 19 -13.94 -7.10 -11.20
C LEU A 19 -14.48 -7.22 -9.76
N LEU A 20 -13.68 -7.73 -8.82
CA LEU A 20 -14.06 -7.87 -7.41
C LEU A 20 -14.34 -6.50 -6.78
N SER A 21 -13.43 -5.56 -7.02
CA SER A 21 -13.49 -4.19 -6.50
C SER A 21 -14.77 -3.46 -6.94
N ARG A 22 -15.16 -3.54 -8.21
CA ARG A 22 -16.38 -2.90 -8.73
C ARG A 22 -17.69 -3.49 -8.18
N ASN A 23 -17.66 -4.72 -7.70
CA ASN A 23 -18.84 -5.38 -7.11
C ASN A 23 -18.92 -5.19 -5.60
N GLY A 24 -18.03 -4.39 -5.00
CA GLY A 24 -17.96 -4.22 -3.54
C GLY A 24 -17.42 -5.45 -2.80
N LEU A 25 -16.87 -6.43 -3.52
CA LEU A 25 -16.24 -7.64 -2.97
C LEU A 25 -14.81 -7.32 -2.53
N LEU A 26 -14.67 -6.33 -1.65
CA LEU A 26 -13.38 -5.75 -1.28
C LEU A 26 -12.52 -6.73 -0.48
N LYS A 27 -13.15 -7.53 0.38
CA LYS A 27 -12.47 -8.56 1.17
C LYS A 27 -11.93 -9.67 0.27
N GLU A 28 -12.72 -10.14 -0.68
CA GLU A 28 -12.32 -11.13 -1.66
C GLU A 28 -11.22 -10.58 -2.56
N GLY A 29 -11.31 -9.31 -2.96
CA GLY A 29 -10.25 -8.61 -3.68
C GLY A 29 -8.94 -8.59 -2.90
N TYR A 30 -9.00 -8.26 -1.61
CA TYR A 30 -7.84 -8.29 -0.72
C TYR A 30 -7.23 -9.69 -0.58
N GLU A 31 -8.06 -10.70 -0.31
CA GLU A 31 -7.63 -12.09 -0.14
C GLU A 31 -7.04 -12.65 -1.44
N PHE A 32 -7.61 -12.27 -2.58
CA PHE A 32 -7.09 -12.64 -3.89
C PHE A 32 -5.69 -12.08 -4.12
N ILE A 33 -5.45 -10.79 -3.84
CA ILE A 33 -4.12 -10.16 -3.98
C ILE A 33 -3.11 -10.84 -3.04
N MET A 34 -3.48 -11.11 -1.79
CA MET A 34 -2.62 -11.79 -0.82
C MET A 34 -2.31 -13.24 -1.19
N GLY A 35 -3.21 -13.92 -1.91
CA GLY A 35 -3.04 -15.30 -2.37
C GLY A 35 -2.28 -15.45 -3.68
N MET A 36 -1.79 -14.34 -4.27
CA MET A 36 -1.05 -14.39 -5.52
C MET A 36 0.31 -15.11 -5.33
N PRO A 37 0.70 -15.98 -6.28
CA PRO A 37 2.02 -16.65 -6.24
C PRO A 37 3.17 -15.72 -6.65
N VAL A 38 2.86 -14.47 -6.99
CA VAL A 38 3.78 -13.44 -7.46
C VAL A 38 3.55 -12.16 -6.66
N GLU A 39 4.58 -11.33 -6.55
CA GLU A 39 4.50 -10.09 -5.80
C GLU A 39 3.47 -9.12 -6.42
N PRO A 40 2.51 -8.63 -5.63
CA PRO A 40 1.47 -7.74 -6.14
C PRO A 40 2.03 -6.32 -6.39
N ASP A 41 1.69 -5.76 -7.54
CA ASP A 41 2.10 -4.42 -7.95
C ASP A 41 1.25 -3.36 -7.24
N ALA A 42 1.81 -2.17 -7.05
CA ALA A 42 1.15 -1.02 -6.46
C ALA A 42 -0.16 -0.66 -7.19
N ILE A 43 -0.25 -0.97 -8.49
CA ILE A 43 -1.46 -0.76 -9.30
C ILE A 43 -2.65 -1.58 -8.77
N LEU A 44 -2.44 -2.83 -8.36
CA LEU A 44 -3.51 -3.71 -7.84
C LEU A 44 -4.07 -3.15 -6.53
N TRP A 45 -3.17 -2.77 -5.63
CA TRP A 45 -3.54 -2.16 -4.36
C TRP A 45 -4.24 -0.80 -4.53
N ARG A 46 -3.80 0.02 -5.50
CA ARG A 46 -4.47 1.29 -5.84
C ARG A 46 -5.88 1.09 -6.38
N SER A 47 -6.08 0.06 -7.22
CA SER A 47 -7.41 -0.28 -7.73
C SER A 47 -8.34 -0.66 -6.59
N LEU A 48 -7.89 -1.54 -5.68
CA LEU A 48 -8.68 -1.94 -4.51
C LEU A 48 -8.97 -0.75 -3.58
N LEU A 49 -7.98 0.11 -3.31
CA LEU A 49 -8.13 1.31 -2.48
C LEU A 49 -9.13 2.32 -3.08
N SER A 50 -9.20 2.42 -4.41
CA SER A 50 -10.19 3.30 -5.03
C SER A 50 -11.62 2.80 -4.78
N ALA A 51 -11.82 1.49 -4.78
CA ALA A 51 -13.12 0.87 -4.53
C ALA A 51 -13.53 0.91 -3.06
N THR A 52 -12.60 0.80 -2.10
CA THR A 52 -12.91 0.98 -0.67
C THR A 52 -13.55 2.34 -0.39
N ARG A 53 -13.09 3.39 -1.08
CA ARG A 53 -13.66 4.75 -0.98
C ARG A 53 -15.04 4.86 -1.60
N ILE A 54 -15.26 4.22 -2.75
CA ILE A 54 -16.55 4.22 -3.44
C ILE A 54 -17.62 3.50 -2.61
N HIS A 55 -17.26 2.36 -2.01
CA HIS A 55 -18.18 1.55 -1.21
C HIS A 55 -18.25 1.97 0.27
N GLY A 56 -17.42 2.93 0.71
CA GLY A 56 -17.44 3.46 2.07
C GLY A 56 -16.88 2.52 3.14
N ASP A 57 -16.07 1.53 2.75
CA ASP A 57 -15.45 0.60 3.69
C ASP A 57 -14.16 1.19 4.27
N VAL A 58 -14.32 1.95 5.35
CA VAL A 58 -13.21 2.66 6.03
C VAL A 58 -12.17 1.70 6.60
N ALA A 59 -12.59 0.54 7.09
CA ALA A 59 -11.66 -0.44 7.67
C ALA A 59 -10.78 -1.06 6.59
N MET A 60 -11.36 -1.36 5.43
CA MET A 60 -10.62 -1.88 4.29
C MET A 60 -9.75 -0.81 3.63
N ASP A 61 -10.23 0.44 3.53
CA ASP A 61 -9.45 1.58 3.04
C ASP A 61 -8.18 1.79 3.86
N GLU A 62 -8.32 1.73 5.20
CA GLU A 62 -7.18 1.78 6.09
C GLU A 62 -6.18 0.65 5.84
N LYS A 63 -6.66 -0.59 5.77
CA LYS A 63 -5.80 -1.76 5.66
C LYS A 63 -5.06 -1.79 4.32
N VAL A 64 -5.77 -1.52 3.22
CA VAL A 64 -5.19 -1.45 1.88
C VAL A 64 -4.25 -0.25 1.75
N GLY A 65 -4.60 0.89 2.34
CA GLY A 65 -3.76 2.08 2.38
C GLY A 65 -2.43 1.81 3.07
N LYS A 66 -2.44 1.16 4.25
CA LYS A 66 -1.22 0.76 4.97
C LYS A 66 -0.32 -0.17 4.13
N LEU A 67 -0.92 -1.15 3.46
CA LEU A 67 -0.20 -2.07 2.58
C LEU A 67 0.41 -1.38 1.36
N LEU A 68 -0.34 -0.52 0.68
CA LEU A 68 0.17 0.24 -0.46
C LEU A 68 1.34 1.14 -0.04
N LEU A 69 1.25 1.76 1.13
CA LEU A 69 2.33 2.51 1.75
C LEU A 69 3.56 1.64 2.01
N ARG A 70 3.38 0.43 2.56
CA ARG A 70 4.48 -0.52 2.80
C ARG A 70 5.14 -0.98 1.49
N VAL A 71 4.36 -1.35 0.49
CA VAL A 71 4.89 -1.74 -0.83
C VAL A 71 5.65 -0.57 -1.45
N HIS A 72 5.12 0.65 -1.34
CA HIS A 72 5.84 1.83 -1.78
C HIS A 72 7.14 2.04 -1.00
N LEU A 73 7.15 1.83 0.32
CA LEU A 73 8.37 1.90 1.14
C LEU A 73 9.40 0.84 0.75
N GLU A 74 9.00 -0.39 0.48
CA GLU A 74 9.90 -1.47 0.07
C GLU A 74 10.50 -1.21 -1.32
N GLN A 75 9.71 -0.66 -2.25
CA GLN A 75 10.18 -0.25 -3.58
C GLN A 75 11.06 1.02 -3.53
N SER A 76 10.62 2.04 -2.77
CA SER A 76 11.34 3.29 -2.56
C SER A 76 12.57 3.09 -1.68
N SER A 77 12.63 2.07 -0.83
CA SER A 77 13.79 1.70 0.00
C SER A 77 15.06 1.48 -0.81
N LEU A 78 14.93 1.22 -2.11
CA LEU A 78 16.09 1.08 -2.98
C LEU A 78 16.79 2.42 -3.26
N ASN A 79 16.15 3.59 -3.02
CA ASN A 79 16.72 4.94 -3.25
C ASN A 79 16.03 6.10 -2.47
N GLY A 80 15.24 5.82 -1.43
CA GLY A 80 14.28 6.78 -0.85
C GLY A 80 14.94 7.90 -0.06
N THR A 81 14.59 9.14 -0.37
CA THR A 81 15.14 10.34 0.28
C THR A 81 14.41 10.66 1.59
N SER A 82 14.98 11.47 2.47
CA SER A 82 14.31 11.86 3.72
C SER A 82 12.94 12.52 3.50
N GLU A 83 12.76 13.18 2.35
CA GLU A 83 11.53 13.86 1.95
C GLU A 83 10.39 12.86 1.73
N ASP A 84 10.69 11.71 1.12
CA ASP A 84 9.74 10.63 0.91
C ASP A 84 9.23 10.10 2.26
N TYR A 85 10.13 9.78 3.19
CA TYR A 85 9.73 9.29 4.52
C TYR A 85 8.94 10.33 5.34
N VAL A 86 9.27 11.61 5.22
CA VAL A 86 8.53 12.71 5.88
C VAL A 86 7.14 12.85 5.30
N ALA A 87 6.98 12.81 3.96
CA ALA A 87 5.68 12.83 3.32
C ALA A 87 4.79 11.66 3.79
N LEU A 88 5.37 10.47 3.92
CA LEU A 88 4.66 9.28 4.40
C LEU A 88 4.28 9.39 5.88
N CYS A 89 5.17 9.89 6.75
CA CYS A 89 4.86 10.20 8.15
C CYS A 89 3.69 11.18 8.25
N ASN A 90 3.67 12.23 7.43
CA ASN A 90 2.61 13.22 7.43
C ASN A 90 1.26 12.64 6.99
N ILE A 91 1.24 11.73 6.01
CA ILE A 91 0.04 11.00 5.61
C ILE A 91 -0.51 10.18 6.79
N TYR A 92 0.32 9.38 7.47
CA TYR A 92 -0.09 8.61 8.64
C TYR A 92 -0.55 9.49 9.81
N ALA A 93 0.15 10.60 10.07
CA ALA A 93 -0.24 11.56 11.11
C ALA A 93 -1.58 12.22 10.80
N SER A 94 -1.82 12.62 9.54
CA SER A 94 -3.10 13.20 9.10
C SER A 94 -4.28 12.23 9.23
N ALA A 95 -4.00 10.93 9.14
CA ALA A 95 -4.98 9.87 9.33
C ALA A 95 -5.12 9.43 10.81
N GLY A 96 -4.41 10.08 11.75
CA GLY A 96 -4.41 9.74 13.18
C GLY A 96 -3.72 8.42 13.54
N LYS A 97 -2.93 7.85 12.62
CA LYS A 97 -2.36 6.50 12.71
C LYS A 97 -0.90 6.56 13.15
N TRP A 98 -0.71 6.82 14.44
CA TRP A 98 0.60 6.99 15.05
C TRP A 98 1.50 5.74 14.98
N GLU A 99 0.92 4.54 15.00
CA GLU A 99 1.64 3.27 14.85
C GLU A 99 2.42 3.20 13.52
N GLY A 100 1.81 3.64 12.41
CA GLY A 100 2.51 3.66 11.13
C GLY A 100 3.53 4.79 11.02
N VAL A 101 3.34 5.91 11.72
CA VAL A 101 4.40 6.93 11.87
C VAL A 101 5.61 6.33 12.60
N GLU A 102 5.38 5.52 13.62
CA GLU A 102 6.44 4.84 14.37
C GLU A 102 7.19 3.83 13.50
N THR A 103 6.48 2.98 12.75
CA THR A 103 7.10 2.03 11.80
C THR A 103 7.98 2.74 10.76
N ILE A 104 7.49 3.85 10.18
CA ILE A 104 8.27 4.64 9.20
C ILE A 104 9.52 5.24 9.86
N ARG A 105 9.39 5.76 11.09
CA ARG A 105 10.52 6.33 11.84
C ARG A 105 11.55 5.28 12.22
N GLU A 106 11.14 4.05 12.52
CA GLU A 106 12.05 2.93 12.76
C GLU A 106 12.82 2.55 11.50
N GLU A 107 12.14 2.47 10.34
CA GLU A 107 12.83 2.22 9.07
C GLU A 107 13.84 3.32 8.72
N MET A 108 13.51 4.60 8.95
CA MET A 108 14.45 5.70 8.76
C MET A 108 15.71 5.52 9.62
N LYS A 109 15.56 5.11 10.88
CA LYS A 109 16.69 4.84 11.79
C LYS A 109 17.54 3.68 11.30
N VAL A 110 16.91 2.56 10.88
CA VAL A 110 17.62 1.38 10.38
C VAL A 110 18.42 1.72 9.11
N LYS A 111 17.89 2.59 8.26
CA LYS A 111 18.54 3.01 7.00
C LYS A 111 19.49 4.21 7.17
N GLY A 112 19.66 4.73 8.39
CA GLY A 112 20.52 5.90 8.66
C GLY A 112 20.02 7.18 7.98
N ILE A 113 18.75 7.24 7.62
CA ILE A 113 18.14 8.41 6.98
C ILE A 113 17.85 9.43 8.08
N GLU A 114 18.69 10.47 8.15
CA GLU A 114 18.43 11.59 9.04
C GLU A 114 17.16 12.31 8.62
N ASN A 115 16.25 12.49 9.57
CA ASN A 115 15.10 13.35 9.37
C ASN A 115 15.64 14.77 9.26
N LYS A 116 15.68 15.34 8.05
CA LYS A 116 15.76 16.78 7.87
C LYS A 116 14.46 17.36 8.41
N PHE A 117 14.38 17.48 9.73
CA PHE A 117 13.43 18.37 10.36
C PHE A 117 13.72 19.74 9.77
N GLY A 118 12.88 20.18 8.83
CA GLY A 118 12.89 21.57 8.44
C GLY A 118 12.60 22.37 9.69
N CYS A 119 13.64 23.03 10.24
CA CYS A 119 13.48 24.05 11.26
C CYS A 119 12.55 25.12 10.70
N SER A 120 11.28 25.05 11.03
CA SER A 120 10.44 26.23 11.11
C SER A 120 10.58 26.74 12.53
N SER A 121 11.66 27.48 12.77
CA SER A 121 11.74 28.36 13.92
C SER A 121 10.65 29.42 13.74
N ILE A 122 9.66 29.42 14.63
CA ILE A 122 8.93 30.65 14.95
C ILE A 122 9.63 31.26 16.17
#